data_AF-A0A9J6GLB6-F1
#
_entry.id   AF-A0A9J6GLB6-F1
#
_cell.length_a   1.000
_cell.length_b   1.000
_cell.length_c   1.000
_cell.angle_alpha   90.00
_cell.angle_beta   90.00
_cell.angle_gamma   90.00
#
_symmetry.space_group_name_H-M   'P 1'
#
loop_
_entity.id
_entity.type
_entity.pdbx_description
1 polymer ?
#
loop_
_entity_poly.entity_id
_entity_poly.type
_entity_poly.pdbx_seq_one_letter_code
_entity_poly.pdbx_strand_id
1 'polypeptide(L)'
;MPTTTSPKLLAILCRCCRCHKCAVTSVLPLCLLAVLCSLFLHLSKLFNLCRCPSARYGERNVSGLQDVTKALAEKQPNSSKEVVKVLGDLLAKLDVFSSDVKNAVAKVTTSNAEIRTELGDIHQSMKFMNDCFENFKKDVDGFRREIAEVKIRNAECCKQNQELRKELAVARKELIELKQYSRNMNVEIQGIPVAPNEDLEKAVEDIAKCLEVEVSKDDIDVAHRVPTKKKGSVPCNSQISNKTCTRQFARSR
;
A
#
# COMPACT_ATOMS: atom_id res chain seq x y z
N MET A 1 -16.81 2.84 -54.16
CA MET A 1 -18.21 3.32 -53.94
C MET A 1 -18.31 3.87 -52.53
N PRO A 2 -18.93 5.03 -52.30
CA PRO A 2 -18.21 6.30 -52.33
C PRO A 2 -17.88 6.91 -50.95
N THR A 3 -16.84 7.72 -51.01
CA THR A 3 -16.47 8.86 -50.16
C THR A 3 -17.64 9.79 -49.82
N THR A 4 -17.77 10.22 -48.55
CA THR A 4 -18.30 11.55 -48.18
C THR A 4 -18.02 11.87 -46.70
N THR A 5 -16.75 12.06 -46.32
CA THR A 5 -16.44 12.93 -45.17
C THR A 5 -16.49 14.38 -45.65
N SER A 6 -17.45 15.14 -45.12
CA SER A 6 -17.73 16.51 -45.55
C SER A 6 -16.50 17.42 -45.39
N PRO A 7 -16.22 18.33 -46.34
CA PRO A 7 -15.09 19.26 -46.28
C PRO A 7 -15.20 20.33 -45.17
N LYS A 8 -16.26 20.31 -44.37
CA LYS A 8 -16.47 21.26 -43.26
C LYS A 8 -15.71 20.86 -41.98
N LEU A 9 -15.38 19.58 -41.77
CA LEU A 9 -14.64 19.17 -40.56
C LEU A 9 -13.12 19.37 -40.68
N LEU A 10 -12.54 19.28 -41.89
CA LEU A 10 -11.11 19.55 -42.09
C LEU A 10 -10.78 21.06 -42.04
N ALA A 11 -11.76 21.93 -42.32
CA ALA A 11 -11.58 23.38 -42.29
C ALA A 11 -11.50 23.97 -40.86
N ILE A 12 -12.02 23.25 -39.86
CA ILE A 12 -12.00 23.71 -38.46
C ILE A 12 -10.64 23.38 -37.79
N LEU A 13 -9.96 22.32 -38.22
CA LEU A 13 -8.63 21.97 -37.68
C LEU A 13 -7.48 22.78 -38.30
N CYS A 14 -7.71 23.53 -39.38
CA CYS A 14 -6.64 24.23 -40.11
C CYS A 14 -6.61 25.76 -39.91
N ARG A 15 -7.46 26.33 -39.04
CA ARG A 15 -7.47 27.80 -38.81
C ARG A 15 -6.62 28.32 -37.64
N CYS A 16 -5.98 27.46 -36.85
CA CYS A 16 -5.24 27.91 -35.66
C CYS A 16 -3.70 27.79 -35.71
N CYS A 17 -3.09 27.38 -36.82
CA CYS A 17 -1.62 27.28 -36.89
C CYS A 17 -1.06 27.68 -38.25
N ARG A 18 -0.95 28.99 -38.52
CA ARG A 18 0.17 29.50 -39.32
C ARG A 18 1.38 29.67 -38.40
N CYS A 19 1.96 28.55 -37.98
CA CYS A 19 3.30 28.55 -37.39
C CYS A 19 4.15 27.55 -38.17
N HIS A 20 5.10 28.10 -38.91
CA HIS A 20 5.97 27.41 -39.83
C HIS A 20 7.08 26.69 -39.03
N LYS A 21 6.75 25.57 -38.36
CA LYS A 21 7.70 24.58 -37.78
C LYS A 21 6.93 23.52 -36.99
N CYS A 22 6.39 22.52 -37.68
CA CYS A 22 6.03 21.24 -37.07
C CYS A 22 5.94 20.19 -38.17
N ALA A 23 7.10 19.74 -38.63
CA ALA A 23 7.24 18.56 -39.47
C ALA A 23 8.12 17.57 -38.72
N VAL A 24 7.52 16.73 -37.88
CA VAL A 24 8.10 15.44 -37.48
C VAL A 24 6.96 14.44 -37.39
N THR A 25 6.84 13.62 -38.43
CA THR A 25 6.08 12.38 -38.47
C THR A 25 6.90 11.26 -37.85
N SER A 26 6.36 10.55 -36.85
CA SER A 26 6.73 9.14 -36.61
C SER A 26 5.65 8.40 -35.82
N VAL A 27 4.94 7.54 -36.53
CA VAL A 27 4.36 6.23 -36.16
C VAL A 27 4.16 5.96 -34.65
N LEU A 28 2.89 5.99 -34.22
CA LEU A 28 2.41 5.27 -33.02
C LEU A 28 1.09 4.52 -33.32
N PRO A 29 0.81 3.39 -32.67
CA PRO A 29 -0.28 2.49 -33.06
C PRO A 29 -1.67 3.08 -32.76
N LEU A 30 -2.63 2.80 -33.64
CA LEU A 30 -4.02 3.27 -33.63
C LEU A 30 -4.78 3.06 -32.31
N CYS A 31 -4.33 2.15 -31.43
CA CYS A 31 -4.98 1.90 -30.13
C CYS A 31 -4.65 2.96 -29.06
N LEU A 32 -3.50 3.64 -29.13
CA LEU A 32 -3.16 4.72 -28.18
C LEU A 32 -3.84 6.05 -28.51
N LEU A 33 -4.20 6.26 -29.78
CA LEU A 33 -4.92 7.45 -30.24
C LEU A 33 -6.32 7.57 -29.65
N ALA A 34 -7.02 6.46 -29.40
CA ALA A 34 -8.36 6.49 -28.81
C ALA A 34 -8.35 6.88 -27.32
N VAL A 35 -7.36 6.41 -26.56
CA VAL A 35 -7.20 6.75 -25.14
C VAL A 35 -6.70 8.20 -24.99
N LEU A 36 -5.76 8.63 -25.85
CA LEU A 36 -5.29 10.02 -25.86
C LEU A 36 -6.36 11.01 -26.34
N CYS A 37 -7.23 10.63 -27.28
CA CYS A 37 -8.33 11.49 -27.73
C CYS A 37 -9.43 11.64 -26.66
N SER A 38 -9.65 10.60 -25.85
CA SER A 38 -10.57 10.64 -24.70
C SER A 38 -10.04 11.52 -23.56
N LEU A 39 -8.74 11.46 -23.28
CA LEU A 39 -8.07 12.40 -22.36
C LEU A 39 -8.07 13.83 -22.92
N PHE A 40 -7.86 14.02 -24.22
CA PHE A 40 -7.90 15.34 -24.86
C PHE A 40 -9.30 15.97 -24.83
N LEU A 41 -10.38 15.20 -24.98
CA LEU A 41 -11.74 15.72 -24.84
C LEU A 41 -12.08 16.11 -23.39
N HIS A 42 -11.55 15.38 -22.40
CA HIS A 42 -11.70 15.75 -20.99
C HIS A 42 -10.85 16.96 -20.59
N LEU A 43 -9.64 17.10 -21.15
CA LEU A 43 -8.79 18.29 -20.99
C LEU A 43 -9.33 19.51 -21.76
N SER A 44 -10.04 19.30 -22.88
CA SER A 44 -10.68 20.40 -23.64
C SER A 44 -11.83 21.05 -22.88
N LYS A 45 -12.51 20.33 -21.97
CA LYS A 45 -13.53 20.91 -21.09
C LYS A 45 -12.93 21.75 -19.95
N LEU A 46 -11.67 21.48 -19.57
CA LEU A 46 -10.91 22.28 -18.59
C LEU A 46 -10.22 23.50 -19.24
N PHE A 47 -10.01 23.49 -20.55
CA PHE A 47 -9.35 24.58 -21.30
C PHE A 47 -10.29 25.71 -21.79
N ASN A 48 -11.50 25.82 -21.26
CA ASN A 48 -12.37 26.99 -21.50
C ASN A 48 -11.89 28.29 -20.81
N LEU A 49 -10.70 28.30 -20.21
CA LEU A 49 -10.10 29.45 -19.54
C LEU A 49 -8.93 30.10 -20.30
N CYS A 50 -8.51 29.58 -21.46
CA CYS A 50 -7.55 30.30 -22.31
C CYS A 50 -8.26 31.35 -23.20
N ARG A 51 -8.78 32.40 -22.58
CA ARG A 51 -8.91 33.70 -23.25
C ARG A 51 -7.51 34.25 -23.45
N CYS A 52 -6.88 33.87 -24.56
CA CYS A 52 -5.56 34.37 -24.94
C CYS A 52 -5.64 35.91 -25.10
N PRO A 53 -4.95 36.72 -24.28
CA PRO A 53 -5.00 38.18 -24.37
C PRO A 53 -4.43 38.71 -25.70
N SER A 54 -3.59 37.92 -26.37
CA SER A 54 -2.91 38.28 -27.61
C SER A 54 -3.85 38.45 -28.81
N ALA A 55 -5.07 37.87 -28.77
CA ALA A 55 -6.06 38.06 -29.84
C ALA A 55 -6.85 39.38 -29.72
N ARG A 56 -6.70 40.15 -28.63
CA ARG A 56 -7.35 41.47 -28.46
C ARG A 56 -6.44 42.68 -28.58
N TYR A 57 -5.13 42.47 -28.70
CA TYR A 57 -4.16 43.57 -28.77
C TYR A 57 -3.84 44.04 -30.19
N GLY A 58 -4.41 43.39 -31.22
CA GLY A 58 -4.14 43.74 -32.63
C GLY A 58 -5.05 44.80 -33.27
N GLU A 59 -6.18 45.18 -32.66
CA GLU A 59 -7.23 45.93 -33.39
C GLU A 59 -7.66 47.26 -32.79
N ARG A 60 -7.08 47.73 -31.67
CA ARG A 60 -7.65 48.91 -30.97
C ARG A 60 -6.95 50.26 -31.12
N ASN A 61 -5.78 50.35 -31.74
CA ASN A 61 -5.06 51.63 -31.85
C ASN A 61 -4.71 52.07 -33.28
N VAL A 62 -5.28 51.45 -34.31
CA VAL A 62 -5.07 51.89 -35.71
C VAL A 62 -6.13 52.93 -36.15
N SER A 63 -7.26 53.02 -35.45
CA SER A 63 -8.33 53.99 -35.75
C SER A 63 -7.86 55.44 -35.57
N GLY A 64 -7.18 55.75 -34.47
CA GLY A 64 -6.68 57.11 -34.21
C GLY A 64 -5.63 57.62 -35.22
N LEU A 65 -4.83 56.74 -35.81
CA LEU A 65 -3.86 57.11 -36.85
C LEU A 65 -4.49 57.18 -38.25
N GLN A 66 -5.44 56.29 -38.55
CA GLN A 66 -6.19 56.31 -39.81
C GLN A 66 -7.08 57.55 -39.95
N ASP A 67 -7.65 58.04 -38.85
CA ASP A 67 -8.48 59.24 -38.83
C ASP A 67 -7.65 60.53 -39.07
N VAL A 68 -6.40 60.58 -38.59
CA VAL A 68 -5.48 61.71 -38.85
C VAL A 68 -5.05 61.76 -40.32
N THR A 69 -4.84 60.59 -40.93
CA THR A 69 -4.42 60.50 -42.34
C THR A 69 -5.55 60.92 -43.29
N LYS A 70 -6.82 60.62 -42.94
CA LYS A 70 -8.00 61.10 -43.68
C LYS A 70 -8.25 62.60 -43.49
N ALA A 71 -8.09 63.13 -42.28
CA ALA A 71 -8.30 64.56 -42.03
C ALA A 71 -7.25 65.48 -42.70
N LEU A 72 -6.04 64.98 -42.97
CA LEU A 72 -4.98 65.72 -43.65
C LEU A 72 -5.09 65.71 -45.19
N ALA A 73 -5.84 64.76 -45.76
CA ALA A 73 -5.99 64.65 -47.21
C ALA A 73 -6.99 65.66 -47.81
N GLU A 74 -7.83 66.31 -47.00
CA GLU A 74 -8.92 67.18 -47.48
C GLU A 74 -8.65 68.69 -47.38
N LYS A 75 -7.48 69.14 -46.88
CA LYS A 75 -7.11 70.56 -46.86
C LYS A 75 -5.68 70.77 -47.35
N GLN A 76 -5.50 71.25 -48.59
CA GLN A 76 -4.25 71.92 -48.94
C GLN A 76 -4.15 73.21 -48.11
N PRO A 77 -3.08 73.41 -47.31
CA PRO A 77 -2.95 74.57 -46.45
C PRO A 77 -2.58 75.79 -47.29
N ASN A 78 -3.49 76.77 -47.34
CA ASN A 78 -3.32 77.96 -48.17
C ASN A 78 -2.52 79.07 -47.47
N SER A 79 -1.91 78.79 -46.30
CA SER A 79 -0.94 79.69 -45.65
C SER A 79 0.02 78.96 -44.69
N SER A 80 1.25 79.48 -44.55
CA SER A 80 2.28 78.98 -43.63
C SER A 80 1.84 78.91 -42.15
N LYS A 81 0.82 79.69 -41.75
CA LYS A 81 0.29 79.69 -40.37
C LYS A 81 -0.49 78.42 -40.03
N GLU A 82 -1.19 77.82 -41.00
CA GLU A 82 -1.97 76.59 -40.77
C GLU A 82 -1.05 75.38 -40.59
N VAL A 83 0.06 75.32 -41.34
CA VAL A 83 1.08 74.27 -41.21
C VAL A 83 1.70 74.27 -39.81
N VAL A 84 2.03 75.44 -39.27
CA VAL A 84 2.60 75.59 -37.92
C VAL A 84 1.60 75.13 -36.85
N LYS A 85 0.30 75.38 -37.02
CA LYS A 85 -0.74 74.92 -36.09
C LYS A 85 -0.88 73.40 -36.09
N VAL A 86 -0.91 72.78 -37.27
CA VAL A 86 -0.97 71.30 -37.41
C VAL A 86 0.26 70.64 -36.80
N LEU A 87 1.45 71.22 -36.99
CA LEU A 87 2.69 70.73 -36.37
C LEU A 87 2.65 70.85 -34.84
N GLY A 88 2.12 71.94 -34.30
CA GLY A 88 1.91 72.12 -32.86
C GLY A 88 0.94 71.10 -32.26
N ASP A 89 -0.19 70.86 -32.93
CA ASP A 89 -1.18 69.86 -32.51
C ASP A 89 -0.61 68.42 -32.57
N LEU A 90 0.23 68.12 -33.56
CA LEU A 90 0.93 66.83 -33.68
C LEU A 90 1.98 66.64 -32.58
N LEU A 91 2.75 67.69 -32.25
CA LEU A 91 3.70 67.67 -31.14
C LEU A 91 2.99 67.40 -29.80
N ALA A 92 1.89 68.10 -29.53
CA ALA A 92 1.09 67.89 -28.32
C ALA A 92 0.54 66.46 -28.23
N LYS A 93 0.02 65.91 -29.35
CA LYS A 93 -0.44 64.51 -29.40
C LYS A 93 0.69 63.52 -29.20
N LEU A 94 1.88 63.80 -29.73
CA LEU A 94 3.06 62.96 -29.56
C LEU A 94 3.54 62.94 -28.10
N ASP A 95 3.49 64.08 -27.42
CA ASP A 95 3.83 64.18 -26.00
C ASP A 95 2.86 63.41 -25.11
N VAL A 96 1.56 63.55 -25.36
CA VAL A 96 0.53 62.77 -24.65
C VAL A 96 0.75 61.28 -24.89
N PHE A 97 0.95 60.86 -26.14
CA PHE A 97 1.21 59.46 -26.48
C PHE A 97 2.50 58.92 -25.83
N SER A 98 3.58 59.72 -25.84
CA SER A 98 4.85 59.40 -25.17
C SER A 98 4.64 59.21 -23.66
N SER A 99 3.82 60.05 -23.03
CA SER A 99 3.47 59.90 -21.61
C SER A 99 2.66 58.64 -21.33
N ASP A 100 1.70 58.30 -22.18
CA ASP A 100 0.88 57.09 -22.05
C ASP A 100 1.72 55.82 -22.23
N VAL A 101 2.63 55.82 -23.20
CA VAL A 101 3.58 54.71 -23.40
C VAL A 101 4.49 54.55 -22.19
N LYS A 102 5.03 55.64 -21.64
CA LYS A 102 5.85 55.58 -20.41
C LYS A 102 5.07 55.00 -19.23
N ASN A 103 3.82 55.43 -19.04
CA ASN A 103 2.96 54.91 -17.98
C ASN A 103 2.63 53.42 -18.17
N ALA A 104 2.37 52.98 -19.40
CA ALA A 104 2.13 51.58 -19.71
C ALA A 104 3.37 50.71 -19.48
N VAL A 105 4.55 51.18 -19.91
CA VAL A 105 5.83 50.51 -19.67
C VAL A 105 6.09 50.39 -18.17
N ALA A 106 5.87 51.45 -17.39
CA ALA A 106 6.02 51.43 -15.94
C ALA A 106 5.13 50.35 -15.28
N LYS A 107 3.85 50.26 -15.67
CA LYS A 107 2.93 49.23 -15.18
C LYS A 107 3.40 47.81 -15.52
N VAL A 108 3.85 47.59 -16.75
CA VAL A 108 4.40 46.29 -17.18
C VAL A 108 5.66 45.94 -16.40
N THR A 109 6.54 46.90 -16.13
CA THR A 109 7.75 46.65 -15.33
C THR A 109 7.43 46.27 -13.89
N THR A 110 6.43 46.92 -13.28
CA THR A 110 5.99 46.57 -11.92
C THR A 110 5.38 45.17 -11.88
N SER A 111 4.45 44.86 -12.79
CA SER A 111 3.84 43.52 -12.86
C SER A 111 4.87 42.42 -13.14
N ASN A 112 5.85 42.68 -14.01
CA ASN A 112 6.95 41.73 -14.25
C ASN A 112 7.82 41.51 -13.00
N ALA A 113 7.97 42.52 -12.14
CA ALA A 113 8.68 42.36 -10.88
C ALA A 113 7.89 41.49 -9.89
N GLU A 114 6.58 41.69 -9.78
CA GLU A 114 5.68 40.87 -8.95
C GLU A 114 5.69 39.40 -9.39
N ILE A 115 5.55 39.13 -10.70
CA ILE A 115 5.61 37.77 -11.27
C ILE A 115 6.93 37.08 -10.94
N ARG A 116 8.05 37.82 -10.97
CA ARG A 116 9.37 37.26 -10.62
C ARG A 116 9.44 36.84 -9.15
N THR A 117 8.81 37.60 -8.25
CA THR A 117 8.71 37.25 -6.84
C THR A 117 7.89 35.99 -6.64
N GLU A 118 6.69 35.91 -7.22
CA GLU A 118 5.83 34.72 -7.14
C GLU A 118 6.50 33.47 -7.72
N LEU A 119 7.22 33.60 -8.84
CA LEU A 119 8.02 32.52 -9.42
C LEU A 119 9.13 32.05 -8.46
N GLY A 120 9.72 32.98 -7.70
CA GLY A 120 10.69 32.66 -6.64
C GLY A 120 10.08 31.84 -5.52
N ASP A 121 8.89 32.21 -5.05
CA ASP A 121 8.18 31.53 -3.97
C ASP A 121 7.71 30.12 -4.39
N ILE A 122 7.24 29.99 -5.64
CA ILE A 122 6.91 28.69 -6.24
C ILE A 122 8.16 27.81 -6.32
N HIS A 123 9.30 28.37 -6.73
CA HIS A 123 10.55 27.61 -6.81
C HIS A 123 11.02 27.10 -5.43
N GLN A 124 10.87 27.92 -4.39
CA GLN A 124 11.16 27.51 -3.01
C GLN A 124 10.21 26.40 -2.55
N SER A 125 8.92 26.55 -2.82
CA SER A 125 7.90 25.53 -2.50
C SER A 125 8.18 24.21 -3.23
N MET A 126 8.61 24.28 -4.49
CA MET A 126 8.96 23.11 -5.29
C MET A 126 10.20 22.40 -4.76
N LYS A 127 11.24 23.16 -4.35
CA LYS A 127 12.41 22.57 -3.68
C LYS A 127 12.03 21.83 -2.41
N PHE A 128 11.23 22.47 -1.56
CA PHE A 128 10.76 21.86 -0.33
C PHE A 128 9.97 20.57 -0.59
N MET A 129 9.03 20.59 -1.56
CA MET A 129 8.29 19.39 -1.95
C MET A 129 9.21 18.28 -2.45
N ASN A 130 10.25 18.62 -3.22
CA ASN A 130 11.21 17.65 -3.71
C ASN A 130 12.02 17.01 -2.55
N ASP A 131 12.45 17.81 -1.58
CA ASP A 131 13.15 17.32 -0.40
C ASP A 131 12.26 16.41 0.46
N CYS A 132 10.99 16.77 0.65
CA CYS A 132 10.00 15.91 1.30
C CYS A 132 9.80 14.59 0.54
N PHE A 133 9.75 14.65 -0.79
CA PHE A 133 9.57 13.46 -1.63
C PHE A 133 10.77 12.51 -1.55
N GLU A 134 11.99 13.05 -1.55
CA GLU A 134 13.20 12.24 -1.40
C GLU A 134 13.30 11.60 0.00
N ASN A 135 12.89 12.31 1.05
CA ASN A 135 12.83 11.72 2.40
C ASN A 135 11.77 10.62 2.48
N PHE A 136 10.57 10.87 1.95
CA PHE A 136 9.50 9.87 1.90
C PHE A 136 9.93 8.62 1.12
N LYS A 137 10.64 8.79 0.01
CA LYS A 137 11.21 7.67 -0.77
C LYS A 137 12.19 6.85 0.05
N LYS A 138 13.06 7.48 0.83
CA LYS A 138 13.98 6.78 1.76
C LYS A 138 13.22 5.98 2.82
N ASP A 139 12.15 6.55 3.37
CA ASP A 139 11.31 5.87 4.37
C ASP A 139 10.61 4.65 3.77
N VAL A 140 10.06 4.78 2.56
CA VAL A 140 9.45 3.66 1.82
C VAL A 140 10.45 2.54 1.56
N ASP A 141 11.69 2.88 1.16
CA ASP A 141 12.75 1.89 0.96
C ASP A 141 13.26 1.30 2.29
N GLY A 142 13.19 2.05 3.38
CA GLY A 142 13.39 1.56 4.75
C GLY A 142 12.36 0.50 5.13
N PHE A 143 11.07 0.84 5.01
CA PHE A 143 9.97 -0.08 5.31
C PHE A 143 10.01 -1.35 4.44
N ARG A 144 10.39 -1.24 3.16
CA ARG A 144 10.57 -2.42 2.30
C ARG A 144 11.63 -3.38 2.83
N ARG A 145 12.75 -2.86 3.33
CA ARG A 145 13.83 -3.67 3.94
C ARG A 145 13.36 -4.33 5.22
N GLU A 146 12.73 -3.57 6.13
CA GLU A 146 12.21 -4.11 7.38
C GLU A 146 11.16 -5.21 7.14
N ILE A 147 10.25 -5.02 6.19
CA ILE A 147 9.27 -6.04 5.80
C ILE A 147 9.97 -7.32 5.29
N ALA A 148 11.04 -7.19 4.49
CA ALA A 148 11.79 -8.34 4.00
C ALA A 148 12.48 -9.09 5.16
N GLU A 149 13.13 -8.38 6.07
CA GLU A 149 13.79 -8.95 7.24
C GLU A 149 12.80 -9.64 8.20
N VAL A 150 11.66 -9.01 8.46
CA VAL A 150 10.61 -9.59 9.31
C VAL A 150 10.05 -10.87 8.68
N LYS A 151 9.86 -10.91 7.35
CA LYS A 151 9.42 -12.13 6.66
C LYS A 151 10.41 -13.27 6.81
N ILE A 152 11.72 -12.98 6.68
CA ILE A 152 12.78 -13.98 6.86
C ILE A 152 12.77 -14.51 8.30
N ARG A 153 12.75 -13.62 9.30
CA ARG A 153 12.70 -14.00 10.72
C ARG A 153 11.45 -14.82 11.06
N ASN A 154 10.30 -14.45 10.50
CA ASN A 154 9.05 -15.17 10.74
C ASN A 154 9.10 -16.58 10.12
N ALA A 155 9.68 -16.74 8.93
CA ALA A 155 9.86 -18.04 8.31
C ALA A 155 10.77 -18.96 9.14
N GLU A 156 11.88 -18.43 9.64
CA GLU A 156 12.80 -19.16 10.50
C GLU A 156 12.15 -19.55 11.84
N CYS A 157 11.46 -18.61 12.49
CA CYS A 157 10.71 -18.88 13.72
C CYS A 157 9.61 -19.95 13.53
N CYS A 158 8.91 -19.92 12.39
CA CYS A 158 7.93 -20.96 12.04
C CYS A 158 8.59 -22.33 11.92
N LYS A 159 9.76 -22.41 11.27
CA LYS A 159 10.51 -23.65 11.09
C LYS A 159 10.96 -24.24 12.43
N GLN A 160 11.57 -23.42 13.29
CA GLN A 160 12.00 -23.82 14.63
C GLN A 160 10.83 -24.30 15.49
N ASN A 161 9.70 -23.60 15.43
CA ASN A 161 8.48 -24.04 16.13
C ASN A 161 7.96 -25.39 15.64
N GLN A 162 8.06 -25.68 14.34
CA GLN A 162 7.67 -26.99 13.80
C GLN A 162 8.63 -28.10 14.25
N GLU A 163 9.93 -27.84 14.28
CA GLU A 163 10.95 -28.78 14.76
C GLU A 163 10.75 -29.10 16.25
N LEU A 164 10.61 -28.07 17.08
CA LEU A 164 10.33 -28.24 18.52
C LEU A 164 9.02 -29.01 18.77
N ARG A 165 7.98 -28.78 17.97
CA ARG A 165 6.72 -29.54 18.07
C ARG A 165 6.91 -31.02 17.74
N LYS A 166 7.76 -31.34 16.76
CA LYS A 166 8.08 -32.74 16.40
C LYS A 166 8.87 -33.41 17.52
N GLU A 167 9.91 -32.75 18.03
CA GLU A 167 10.70 -33.26 19.15
C GLU A 167 9.83 -33.50 20.39
N LEU A 168 8.95 -32.56 20.71
CA LEU A 168 8.01 -32.68 21.82
C LEU A 168 7.04 -33.85 21.61
N ALA A 169 6.57 -34.07 20.38
CA ALA A 169 5.72 -35.22 20.06
C ALA A 169 6.47 -36.56 20.23
N VAL A 170 7.73 -36.63 19.80
CA VAL A 170 8.60 -37.81 19.98
C VAL A 170 8.83 -38.06 21.47
N ALA A 171 9.28 -37.06 22.23
CA ALA A 171 9.53 -37.18 23.66
C ALA A 171 8.27 -37.59 24.44
N ARG A 172 7.09 -37.07 24.06
CA ARG A 172 5.81 -37.50 24.64
C ARG A 172 5.52 -38.97 24.37
N LYS A 173 5.77 -39.44 23.14
CA LYS A 173 5.57 -40.83 22.77
C LYS A 173 6.50 -41.74 23.58
N GLU A 174 7.78 -41.40 23.65
CA GLU A 174 8.77 -42.14 24.46
C GLU A 174 8.38 -42.16 25.94
N LEU A 175 7.91 -41.04 26.51
CA LEU A 175 7.42 -41.00 27.88
C LEU A 175 6.19 -41.90 28.09
N ILE A 176 5.29 -41.99 27.12
CA ILE A 176 4.13 -42.90 27.19
C ILE A 176 4.61 -44.34 27.15
N GLU A 177 5.52 -44.68 26.23
CA GLU A 177 6.10 -46.02 26.10
C GLU A 177 6.83 -46.44 27.38
N LEU A 178 7.64 -45.55 27.97
CA LEU A 178 8.32 -45.79 29.25
C LEU A 178 7.34 -45.99 30.41
N LYS A 179 6.26 -45.19 30.47
CA LYS A 179 5.20 -45.36 31.48
C LYS A 179 4.45 -46.68 31.30
N GLN A 180 4.15 -47.08 30.06
CA GLN A 180 3.53 -48.37 29.78
C GLN A 180 4.46 -49.52 30.14
N TYR A 181 5.74 -49.40 29.80
CA TYR A 181 6.77 -50.38 30.16
C TYR A 181 6.86 -50.56 31.68
N SER A 182 6.90 -49.45 32.42
CA SER A 182 6.91 -49.47 33.89
C SER A 182 5.66 -50.10 34.50
N ARG A 183 4.50 -49.99 33.85
CA ARG A 183 3.22 -50.55 34.34
C ARG A 183 2.94 -51.97 33.85
N ASN A 184 3.80 -52.51 32.99
CA ASN A 184 3.57 -53.83 32.40
C ASN A 184 3.44 -54.92 33.48
N MET A 185 4.08 -54.73 34.63
CA MET A 185 4.08 -55.62 35.80
C MET A 185 3.04 -55.28 36.86
N ASN A 186 2.24 -54.26 36.62
CA ASN A 186 1.25 -53.80 37.58
C ASN A 186 -0.10 -54.45 37.26
N VAL A 187 -0.71 -55.03 38.28
CA VAL A 187 -2.09 -55.52 38.27
C VAL A 187 -2.92 -54.60 39.15
N GLU A 188 -3.87 -53.90 38.55
CA GLU A 188 -4.87 -53.15 39.30
C GLU A 188 -6.01 -54.10 39.66
N ILE A 189 -6.33 -54.26 40.95
CA ILE A 189 -7.44 -55.07 41.46
C ILE A 189 -8.49 -54.14 42.07
N GLN A 190 -9.72 -54.22 41.57
CA GLN A 190 -10.84 -53.39 42.00
C GLN A 190 -11.83 -54.22 42.84
N GLY A 191 -12.58 -53.54 43.71
CA GLY A 191 -13.64 -54.18 44.51
C GLY A 191 -13.18 -54.80 45.83
N ILE A 192 -11.90 -54.69 46.20
CA ILE A 192 -11.42 -55.13 47.50
C ILE A 192 -11.91 -54.13 48.58
N PRO A 193 -12.74 -54.56 49.56
CA PRO A 193 -13.20 -53.69 50.65
C PRO A 193 -12.02 -53.17 51.48
N VAL A 194 -12.17 -51.98 52.06
CA VAL A 194 -11.11 -51.35 52.87
C VAL A 194 -11.31 -51.75 54.32
N ALA A 195 -10.28 -52.36 54.92
CA ALA A 195 -10.28 -52.72 56.34
C ALA A 195 -9.15 -51.98 57.09
N PRO A 196 -9.35 -51.62 58.37
CA PRO A 196 -8.26 -51.10 59.19
C PRO A 196 -7.20 -52.19 59.41
N ASN A 197 -5.92 -51.86 59.22
CA ASN A 197 -4.77 -52.79 59.27
C ASN A 197 -4.87 -53.97 58.28
N GLU A 198 -5.18 -53.68 57.02
CA GLU A 198 -5.22 -54.69 55.96
C GLU A 198 -3.83 -55.17 55.52
N ASP A 199 -3.73 -56.46 55.22
CA ASP A 199 -2.57 -57.09 54.58
C ASP A 199 -2.88 -57.30 53.09
N LEU A 200 -2.42 -56.36 52.26
CA LEU A 200 -2.72 -56.35 50.83
C LEU A 200 -2.08 -57.52 50.08
N GLU A 201 -0.93 -58.00 50.54
CA GLU A 201 -0.22 -59.12 49.90
C GLU A 201 -1.01 -60.43 50.08
N LYS A 202 -1.54 -60.67 51.29
CA LYS A 202 -2.45 -61.81 51.53
C LYS A 202 -3.74 -61.72 50.71
N ALA A 203 -4.33 -60.53 50.62
CA ALA A 203 -5.53 -60.34 49.81
C ALA A 203 -5.26 -60.65 48.32
N VAL A 204 -4.08 -60.30 47.80
CA VAL A 204 -3.66 -60.64 46.44
C VAL A 204 -3.45 -62.16 46.28
N GLU A 205 -2.80 -62.83 47.24
CA GLU A 205 -2.64 -64.30 47.24
C GLU A 205 -3.99 -65.03 47.25
N ASP A 206 -4.95 -64.59 48.06
CA ASP A 206 -6.25 -65.24 48.15
C ASP A 206 -7.05 -65.09 46.85
N ILE A 207 -6.94 -63.93 46.20
CA ILE A 207 -7.50 -63.71 44.87
C ILE A 207 -6.77 -64.57 43.83
N ALA A 208 -5.45 -64.71 43.93
CA ALA A 208 -4.65 -65.57 43.03
C ALA A 208 -5.13 -67.03 43.09
N LYS A 209 -5.32 -67.55 44.30
CA LYS A 209 -5.85 -68.90 44.54
C LYS A 209 -7.25 -69.08 43.94
N CYS A 210 -8.12 -68.07 44.07
CA CYS A 210 -9.46 -68.11 43.48
C CYS A 210 -9.43 -68.13 41.94
N LEU A 211 -8.40 -67.54 41.34
CA LEU A 211 -8.19 -67.47 39.89
C LEU A 211 -7.32 -68.63 39.35
N GLU A 212 -6.96 -69.60 40.21
CA GLU A 212 -6.08 -70.72 39.88
C GLU A 212 -4.70 -70.28 39.33
N VAL A 213 -4.19 -69.14 39.81
CA VAL A 213 -2.86 -68.63 39.47
C VAL A 213 -1.91 -68.85 40.64
N GLU A 214 -0.80 -69.53 40.40
CA GLU A 214 0.27 -69.70 41.39
C GLU A 214 1.03 -68.38 41.55
N VAL A 215 0.71 -67.64 42.62
CA VAL A 215 1.43 -66.44 43.06
C VAL A 215 1.76 -66.59 44.53
N SER A 216 3.06 -66.49 44.85
CA SER A 216 3.56 -66.47 46.22
C SER A 216 3.88 -65.03 46.65
N LYS A 217 4.01 -64.82 47.96
CA LYS A 217 4.44 -63.54 48.53
C LYS A 217 5.74 -63.00 47.92
N ASP A 218 6.68 -63.88 47.58
CA ASP A 218 7.98 -63.51 47.00
C ASP A 218 7.87 -63.04 45.54
N ASP A 219 6.75 -63.31 44.88
CA ASP A 219 6.45 -62.83 43.52
C ASP A 219 5.81 -61.43 43.51
N ILE A 220 5.51 -60.85 44.68
CA ILE A 220 4.89 -59.52 44.82
C ILE A 220 5.98 -58.53 45.25
N ASP A 221 6.33 -57.59 44.36
CA ASP A 221 7.30 -56.54 44.67
C ASP A 221 6.71 -55.49 45.62
N VAL A 222 5.52 -54.99 45.29
CA VAL A 222 4.86 -53.89 46.02
C VAL A 222 3.35 -54.00 45.87
N ALA A 223 2.60 -53.99 46.97
CA ALA A 223 1.14 -53.87 46.97
C ALA A 223 0.69 -52.61 47.73
N HIS A 224 -0.09 -51.75 47.08
CA HIS A 224 -0.60 -50.53 47.72
C HIS A 224 -1.95 -50.09 47.14
N ARG A 225 -2.75 -49.38 47.94
CA ARG A 225 -3.98 -48.73 47.48
C ARG A 225 -3.66 -47.54 46.58
N VAL A 226 -4.39 -47.40 45.48
CA VAL A 226 -4.30 -46.23 44.58
C VAL A 226 -5.35 -45.20 44.98
N PRO A 227 -4.96 -43.98 45.39
CA PRO A 227 -5.92 -42.96 45.81
C PRO A 227 -6.94 -42.64 44.72
N THR A 228 -8.23 -42.80 45.02
CA THR A 228 -9.33 -42.47 44.09
C THR A 228 -10.22 -41.37 44.63
N LYS A 229 -10.78 -40.57 43.73
CA LYS A 229 -11.76 -39.51 44.07
C LYS A 229 -13.12 -40.06 44.51
N LYS A 230 -13.43 -41.34 44.25
CA LYS A 230 -14.70 -41.98 44.61
C LYS A 230 -14.65 -42.48 46.06
N LYS A 231 -15.72 -42.20 46.83
CA LYS A 231 -15.92 -42.74 48.18
C LYS A 231 -16.50 -44.16 48.09
N GLY A 232 -15.91 -45.13 48.80
CA GLY A 232 -16.51 -46.46 49.03
C GLY A 232 -15.63 -47.67 48.67
N SER A 233 -14.88 -47.62 47.56
CA SER A 233 -13.91 -48.65 47.20
C SER A 233 -12.69 -48.01 46.56
N VAL A 234 -11.51 -48.35 47.08
CA VAL A 234 -10.22 -47.82 46.60
C VAL A 234 -9.49 -48.97 45.91
N PRO A 235 -9.15 -48.86 44.61
CA PRO A 235 -8.40 -49.90 43.91
C PRO A 235 -7.09 -50.22 44.63
N CYS A 236 -6.71 -51.50 44.65
CA CYS A 236 -5.37 -51.93 45.02
C CYS A 236 -4.56 -52.09 43.74
N ASN A 237 -3.33 -51.59 43.69
CA ASN A 237 -2.38 -51.86 42.62
C ASN A 237 -1.24 -52.69 43.20
N SER A 238 -1.07 -53.90 42.68
CA SER A 238 0.03 -54.79 43.03
C SER A 238 1.01 -54.89 41.86
N GLN A 239 2.28 -54.69 42.13
CA GLN A 239 3.35 -54.98 41.20
C GLN A 239 3.81 -56.42 41.45
N ILE A 240 3.65 -57.27 40.44
CA ILE A 240 4.04 -58.68 40.49
C ILE A 240 5.33 -58.80 39.68
N SER A 241 6.41 -59.27 40.31
CA SER A 241 7.76 -59.35 39.74
C SER A 241 7.79 -60.30 38.53
N ASN A 242 6.95 -61.34 38.57
CA ASN A 242 6.87 -62.36 37.53
C ASN A 242 5.87 -62.00 36.41
N LYS A 243 6.42 -61.70 35.23
CA LYS A 243 5.69 -61.37 33.99
C LYS A 243 4.60 -62.37 33.62
N THR A 244 4.81 -63.65 33.88
CA THR A 244 3.89 -64.72 33.51
C THR A 244 2.68 -64.72 34.43
N CYS A 245 2.91 -64.57 35.73
CA CYS A 245 1.86 -64.47 36.75
C CYS A 245 1.01 -63.21 36.52
N THR A 246 1.61 -62.05 36.23
CA THR A 246 0.87 -60.82 35.88
C THR A 246 -0.07 -61.05 34.70
N ARG A 247 0.41 -61.74 33.65
CA ARG A 247 -0.38 -62.03 32.43
C ARG A 247 -1.49 -63.03 32.69
N GLN A 248 -1.26 -64.04 33.53
CA GLN A 248 -2.30 -65.01 33.92
C GLN A 248 -3.39 -64.30 34.72
N PHE A 249 -3.01 -63.49 35.71
CA PHE A 249 -3.94 -62.63 36.47
C PHE A 249 -4.80 -61.74 35.56
N ALA A 250 -4.20 -61.13 34.54
CA ALA A 250 -4.91 -60.26 33.60
C ALA A 250 -5.81 -61.03 32.62
N ARG A 251 -5.51 -62.30 32.33
CA ARG A 251 -6.29 -63.17 31.42
C ARG A 251 -7.46 -63.85 32.11
N SER A 252 -7.36 -64.13 33.40
CA SER A 252 -8.43 -64.75 34.20
C SER A 252 -9.52 -63.75 34.62
N ARG A 253 -9.54 -62.55 34.00
CA ARG A 253 -10.32 -61.39 34.39
C ARG A 253 -11.57 -61.19 33.55
#